data_AF-A0A7Y2YN30-F1
#
_entry.id   AF-A0A7Y2YN30-F1
#
_cell.length_a   1.000
_cell.length_b   1.000
_cell.length_c   1.000
_cell.angle_alpha   90.00
_cell.angle_beta   90.00
_cell.angle_gamma   90.00
#
_symmetry.space_group_name_H-M   'P 1'
#
loop_
_entity.id
_entity.type
_entity.pdbx_description
1 polymer ?
#
loop_
_entity_poly.entity_id
_entity_poly.type
_entity_poly.pdbx_seq_one_letter_code
_entity_poly.pdbx_strand_id
1 'polypeptide(L)'
;MKSVIHNHYKSKAALLEESIKNFDVDDGYVLKQSRNSLKQVYIDDWKINIKSFKKPNIFNKIIYRYFRKSKAQRSYEYALRLIELGIGTPHPIAYFEESHGLLFGRSYFISEQLQY
;
A
#
# COMPACT_ATOMS: atom_id res chain seq x y z
N MET A 1 10.75 -0.69 -8.30
CA MET A 1 9.64 -0.12 -7.48
C MET A 1 10.25 0.49 -6.23
N LYS A 2 9.77 1.63 -5.71
CA LYS A 2 10.24 2.17 -4.42
C LYS A 2 9.37 1.59 -3.30
N SER A 3 9.95 1.23 -2.16
CA SER A 3 9.20 0.67 -1.04
C SER A 3 9.82 0.99 0.32
N VAL A 4 9.01 0.85 1.37
CA VAL A 4 9.47 0.69 2.76
C VAL A 4 8.66 -0.44 3.36
N ILE A 5 9.35 -1.37 4.04
CA ILE A 5 8.77 -2.51 4.72
C ILE A 5 9.17 -2.40 6.20
N HIS A 6 8.20 -2.53 7.09
CA HIS A 6 8.43 -2.49 8.53
C HIS A 6 9.36 -3.65 8.95
N ASN A 7 10.27 -3.41 9.90
CA ASN A 7 11.39 -4.31 10.18
C ASN A 7 10.98 -5.76 10.43
N HIS A 8 9.84 -5.98 11.11
CA HIS A 8 9.27 -7.29 11.40
C HIS A 8 9.02 -8.15 10.15
N TYR A 9 8.68 -7.54 9.01
CA TYR A 9 8.30 -8.25 7.77
C TYR A 9 9.39 -8.26 6.70
N LYS A 10 10.62 -7.82 7.02
CA LYS A 10 11.73 -7.78 6.05
C LYS A 10 12.05 -9.13 5.41
N SER A 11 11.90 -10.23 6.14
CA SER A 11 12.05 -11.60 5.61
C SER A 11 10.99 -11.96 4.55
N LYS A 12 9.82 -11.32 4.58
CA LYS A 12 8.72 -11.53 3.62
C LYS A 12 8.74 -10.56 2.43
N ALA A 13 9.83 -9.81 2.23
CA ALA A 13 9.89 -8.73 1.24
C ALA A 13 9.62 -9.20 -0.20
N ALA A 14 10.14 -10.37 -0.60
CA ALA A 14 9.92 -10.93 -1.93
C ALA A 14 8.43 -11.26 -2.19
N LEU A 15 7.78 -11.94 -1.23
CA LEU A 15 6.35 -12.28 -1.29
C LEU A 15 5.47 -11.03 -1.36
N LEU A 16 5.80 -10.00 -0.55
CA LEU A 16 5.09 -8.71 -0.59
C LEU A 16 5.25 -8.01 -1.94
N GLU A 17 6.44 -8.04 -2.54
CA GLU A 17 6.67 -7.47 -3.87
C GLU A 17 5.91 -8.23 -4.97
N GLU A 18 5.87 -9.56 -4.88
CA GLU A 18 5.08 -10.42 -5.77
C GLU A 18 3.57 -10.13 -5.68
N SER A 19 3.02 -10.03 -4.46
CA SER A 19 1.61 -9.66 -4.26
C SER A 19 1.26 -8.27 -4.81
N ILE A 20 2.22 -7.34 -4.88
CA ILE A 20 2.00 -6.05 -5.55
C ILE A 20 2.02 -6.20 -7.08
N LYS A 21 2.99 -6.95 -7.64
CA LYS A 21 3.07 -7.20 -9.10
C LYS A 21 1.81 -7.91 -9.61
N ASN A 22 1.31 -8.87 -8.84
CA ASN A 22 0.14 -9.67 -9.19
C ASN A 22 -1.19 -8.99 -8.78
N PHE A 23 -1.17 -7.82 -8.14
CA PHE A 23 -2.37 -7.21 -7.52
C PHE A 23 -3.58 -7.03 -8.46
N ASP A 24 -3.37 -6.81 -9.77
CA ASP A 24 -4.48 -6.70 -10.73
C ASP A 24 -4.97 -8.05 -11.27
N VAL A 25 -4.13 -9.10 -11.23
CA VAL A 25 -4.39 -10.44 -11.77
C VAL A 25 -4.97 -11.37 -10.70
N ASP A 26 -4.47 -11.25 -9.47
CA ASP A 26 -4.86 -11.99 -8.27
C ASP A 26 -6.38 -11.85 -7.98
N ASP A 27 -7.07 -12.96 -7.76
CA ASP A 27 -8.52 -13.04 -7.48
C ASP A 27 -8.88 -12.85 -6.00
N GLY A 28 -7.90 -12.51 -5.15
CA GLY A 28 -8.06 -12.18 -3.73
C GLY A 28 -9.20 -11.20 -3.43
N TYR A 29 -9.86 -11.42 -2.28
CA TYR A 29 -11.18 -10.88 -1.96
C TYR A 29 -11.27 -9.34 -2.05
N VAL A 30 -12.03 -8.86 -3.04
CA VAL A 30 -12.18 -7.45 -3.37
C VAL A 30 -13.15 -6.78 -2.40
N LEU A 31 -12.64 -6.27 -1.28
CA LEU A 31 -13.40 -5.50 -0.29
C LEU A 31 -14.00 -4.21 -0.86
N LYS A 32 -13.32 -3.56 -1.82
CA LYS A 32 -13.82 -2.36 -2.50
C LYS A 32 -13.10 -2.11 -3.82
N GLN A 33 -13.86 -1.95 -4.91
CA GLN A 33 -13.33 -1.52 -6.21
C GLN A 33 -13.87 -0.12 -6.55
N SER A 34 -12.97 0.86 -6.76
CA SER A 34 -13.32 2.24 -7.10
C SER A 34 -12.07 2.98 -7.62
N ARG A 35 -12.01 4.32 -7.51
CA ARG A 35 -10.78 5.12 -7.71
C ARG A 35 -9.58 4.71 -6.85
N ASN A 36 -9.82 4.01 -5.74
CA ASN A 36 -8.82 3.23 -5.01
C ASN A 36 -9.42 1.82 -4.83
N SER A 37 -8.59 0.79 -4.88
CA SER A 37 -9.01 -0.60 -4.68
C SER A 37 -8.47 -1.12 -3.35
N LEU A 38 -9.28 -1.87 -2.61
CA LEU A 38 -8.88 -2.59 -1.41
C LEU A 38 -9.15 -4.08 -1.67
N LYS A 39 -8.11 -4.90 -1.59
CA LYS A 39 -8.18 -6.37 -1.60
C LYS A 39 -7.66 -6.91 -0.28
N GLN A 40 -8.26 -8.00 0.18
CA GLN A 40 -7.63 -8.89 1.16
C GLN A 40 -6.90 -9.99 0.38
N VAL A 41 -5.61 -10.16 0.64
CA VAL A 41 -4.74 -11.13 -0.03
C VAL A 41 -4.25 -12.15 0.99
N TYR A 42 -4.11 -13.39 0.54
CA TYR A 42 -3.57 -14.50 1.31
C TYR A 42 -2.20 -14.84 0.77
N ILE A 43 -1.16 -14.67 1.59
CA ILE A 43 0.21 -15.12 1.30
C ILE A 43 0.46 -16.30 2.22
N ASP A 44 0.35 -17.52 1.69
CA ASP A 44 0.26 -18.74 2.51
C ASP A 44 -0.86 -18.57 3.58
N ASP A 45 -0.58 -18.88 4.85
CA ASP A 45 -1.50 -18.65 5.97
C ASP A 45 -1.63 -17.17 6.40
N TRP A 46 -0.89 -16.25 5.78
CA TRP A 46 -0.82 -14.84 6.20
C TRP A 46 -1.82 -13.96 5.46
N LYS A 47 -2.90 -13.59 6.15
CA LYS A 47 -3.92 -12.65 5.65
C LYS A 47 -3.45 -11.21 5.79
N ILE A 48 -3.41 -10.48 4.67
CA ILE A 48 -3.03 -9.06 4.61
C ILE A 48 -4.06 -8.24 3.83
N ASN A 49 -4.08 -6.94 4.09
CA ASN A 49 -4.86 -5.97 3.32
C ASN A 49 -3.94 -5.19 2.38
N ILE A 50 -4.26 -5.15 1.08
CA ILE A 50 -3.55 -4.34 0.10
C ILE A 50 -4.49 -3.26 -0.44
N LYS A 51 -4.14 -2.00 -0.19
CA LYS A 51 -4.88 -0.82 -0.63
C LYS A 51 -4.13 -0.10 -1.76
N SER A 52 -4.57 -0.33 -2.99
CA SER A 52 -4.01 0.34 -4.18
C SER A 52 -4.66 1.70 -4.40
N PHE A 53 -3.85 2.73 -4.58
CA PHE A 53 -4.30 4.09 -4.85
C PHE A 53 -3.97 4.49 -6.30
N LYS A 54 -5.00 4.77 -7.10
CA LYS A 54 -4.82 5.22 -8.49
C LYS A 54 -4.23 6.63 -8.56
N LYS A 55 -3.44 6.85 -9.61
CA LYS A 55 -2.98 8.16 -10.08
C LYS A 55 -4.18 9.10 -10.27
N PRO A 56 -4.19 10.33 -9.70
CA PRO A 56 -5.18 11.34 -10.07
C PRO A 56 -4.97 11.79 -11.52
N ASN A 57 -5.98 12.36 -12.17
CA ASN A 57 -5.93 12.84 -13.57
C ASN A 57 -4.94 14.00 -13.78
N ILE A 58 -3.64 13.67 -13.76
CA ILE A 58 -2.48 14.38 -14.28
C ILE A 58 -2.41 15.87 -13.90
N PHE A 59 -2.74 16.78 -14.84
CA PHE A 59 -2.00 18.04 -15.03
C PHE A 59 -2.08 19.08 -13.92
N ASN A 60 -3.27 19.56 -13.53
CA ASN A 60 -3.43 20.89 -12.90
C ASN A 60 -2.78 21.09 -11.51
N LYS A 61 -2.10 20.08 -10.95
CA LYS A 61 -1.29 20.15 -9.72
C LYS A 61 0.04 19.39 -9.83
N ILE A 62 0.62 19.26 -11.02
CA ILE A 62 1.91 18.59 -11.22
C ILE A 62 3.04 19.32 -10.47
N ILE A 63 3.20 20.63 -10.71
CA ILE A 63 4.38 21.41 -10.27
C ILE A 63 4.45 21.64 -8.75
N TYR A 64 3.35 21.99 -8.05
CA TYR A 64 3.36 22.18 -6.59
C TYR A 64 3.49 20.88 -5.76
N ARG A 65 3.59 19.70 -6.39
CA ARG A 65 3.29 18.42 -5.75
C ARG A 65 4.37 17.35 -5.87
N TYR A 66 5.42 17.56 -6.69
CA TYR A 66 6.50 16.58 -6.86
C TYR A 66 7.28 16.25 -5.57
N PHE A 67 7.21 17.09 -4.54
CA PHE A 67 7.77 16.82 -3.20
C PHE A 67 6.82 16.08 -2.23
N ARG A 68 5.54 15.88 -2.57
CA ARG A 68 4.57 15.34 -1.61
C ARG A 68 4.55 13.82 -1.62
N LYS A 69 4.84 13.22 -0.45
CA LYS A 69 4.64 11.80 -0.11
C LYS A 69 3.34 11.23 -0.70
N SER A 70 3.41 10.03 -1.27
CA SER A 70 2.24 9.38 -1.90
C SER A 70 1.09 9.15 -0.92
N LYS A 71 -0.06 8.70 -1.43
CA LYS A 71 -1.17 8.30 -0.56
C LYS A 71 -0.79 7.09 0.29
N ALA A 72 -0.09 6.11 -0.29
CA ALA A 72 0.34 4.92 0.43
C ALA A 72 1.38 5.23 1.51
N GLN A 73 2.42 6.01 1.17
CA GLN A 73 3.42 6.44 2.15
C GLN A 73 2.77 7.16 3.33
N ARG A 74 1.81 8.08 3.08
CA ARG A 74 1.09 8.76 4.16
C ARG A 74 0.18 7.83 4.95
N SER A 75 -0.46 6.84 4.32
CA SER A 75 -1.22 5.82 5.07
C SER A 75 -0.33 4.99 5.99
N TYR A 76 0.86 4.59 5.54
CA TYR A 76 1.84 3.88 6.36
C TYR A 76 2.33 4.73 7.54
N GLU A 77 2.77 5.96 7.28
CA GLU A 77 3.26 6.88 8.32
C GLU A 77 2.18 7.26 9.34
N TYR A 78 0.93 7.47 8.90
CA TYR A 78 -0.18 7.76 9.80
C TYR A 78 -0.59 6.53 10.61
N ALA A 79 -0.54 5.31 10.06
CA ALA A 79 -0.80 4.10 10.83
C ALA A 79 0.25 3.91 11.94
N LEU A 80 1.54 4.13 11.65
CA LEU A 80 2.58 4.16 12.69
C LEU A 80 2.28 5.22 13.76
N ARG A 81 1.92 6.44 13.35
CA ARG A 81 1.59 7.53 14.29
C ARG A 81 0.35 7.25 15.14
N LEU A 82 -0.65 6.54 14.61
CA LEU A 82 -1.82 6.12 15.39
C LEU A 82 -1.42 5.08 16.46
N ILE A 83 -0.54 4.12 16.13
CA ILE A 83 0.01 3.15 17.09
C ILE A 83 0.81 3.86 18.19
N GLU A 84 1.67 4.83 17.85
CA GLU A 84 2.40 5.65 18.83
C GLU A 84 1.48 6.41 19.79
N LEU A 85 0.26 6.76 19.35
CA LEU A 85 -0.75 7.45 20.14
C LEU A 85 -1.71 6.50 20.88
N GLY A 86 -1.48 5.17 20.82
CA GLY A 86 -2.35 4.17 21.44
C GLY A 86 -3.72 4.01 20.75
N ILE A 87 -3.89 4.54 19.53
CA ILE A 87 -5.15 4.47 18.78
C ILE A 87 -5.17 3.18 17.95
N GLY A 88 -6.21 2.37 18.16
CA GLY A 88 -6.41 1.11 17.44
C GLY A 88 -6.42 1.29 15.92
N THR A 89 -5.45 0.69 15.24
CA THR A 89 -5.34 0.61 13.78
C THR A 89 -4.68 -0.74 13.41
N PRO A 90 -5.02 -1.34 12.24
CA PRO A 90 -4.26 -2.48 11.73
C PRO A 90 -2.76 -2.14 11.59
N HIS A 91 -1.88 -3.07 11.96
CA HIS A 91 -0.44 -2.82 11.92
C HIS A 91 0.05 -2.59 10.48
N PRO A 92 0.80 -1.51 10.19
CA PRO A 92 1.28 -1.22 8.85
C PRO A 92 2.49 -2.10 8.50
N ILE A 93 2.32 -2.94 7.47
CA ILE A 93 3.36 -3.85 7.00
C ILE A 93 4.35 -3.11 6.08
N ALA A 94 3.83 -2.38 5.09
CA ALA A 94 4.65 -1.76 4.05
C ALA A 94 3.92 -0.65 3.27
N TYR A 95 4.68 0.11 2.50
CA TYR A 95 4.16 0.80 1.32
C TYR A 95 5.05 0.59 0.09
N PHE A 96 4.43 0.66 -1.09
CA PHE A 96 5.07 0.53 -2.39
C PHE A 96 4.64 1.68 -3.33
N GLU A 97 5.55 2.12 -4.20
CA GLU A 97 5.37 3.17 -5.20
C GLU A 97 5.93 2.71 -6.55
N GLU A 98 5.02 2.56 -7.53
CA GLU A 98 5.34 2.24 -8.91
C GLU A 98 5.56 3.52 -9.72
N SER A 99 6.54 3.48 -10.62
CA SER A 99 6.88 4.57 -11.53
C SER A 99 6.95 4.00 -12.95
N HIS A 100 6.36 4.71 -13.92
CA HIS A 100 6.52 4.42 -15.34
C HIS A 100 7.45 5.47 -15.92
N GLY A 101 8.74 5.13 -16.06
CA GLY A 101 9.80 6.09 -16.35
C GLY A 101 9.86 7.19 -15.29
N LEU A 102 9.92 8.45 -15.74
CA LEU A 102 9.94 9.64 -14.87
C LEU A 102 8.58 9.96 -14.20
N LEU A 103 7.51 9.23 -14.52
CA LEU A 103 6.16 9.53 -14.04
C LEU A 103 5.72 8.58 -12.93
N PHE A 104 5.33 9.14 -11.79
CA PHE A 104 4.62 8.40 -10.73
C PHE A 104 3.39 7.67 -11.30
N GLY A 105 3.27 6.38 -10.99
CA GLY A 105 2.20 5.48 -11.39
C GLY A 105 1.19 5.28 -10.26
N ARG A 106 1.22 4.10 -9.64
CA ARG A 106 0.37 3.72 -8.51
C ARG A 106 1.17 3.69 -7.21
N SER A 107 0.46 3.64 -6.09
CA SER A 107 1.06 3.34 -4.80
C SER A 107 0.16 2.43 -3.99
N TYR A 108 0.73 1.54 -3.18
CA TYR A 108 0.03 0.50 -2.45
C TYR A 108 0.42 0.58 -0.97
N PHE A 109 -0.58 0.60 -0.10
CA PHE A 109 -0.38 0.45 1.36
C PHE A 109 -0.76 -0.96 1.76
N ILE A 110 0.07 -1.59 2.59
CA ILE A 110 -0.17 -2.93 3.12
C ILE A 110 -0.30 -2.86 4.64
N SER A 111 -1.34 -3.47 5.20
CA SER A 111 -1.51 -3.68 6.64
C SER A 111 -1.89 -5.12 6.93
N GLU A 112 -1.75 -5.54 8.18
CA GLU A 112 -2.32 -6.80 8.64
C GLU A 112 -3.84 -6.83 8.44
N GLN A 113 -4.40 -8.03 8.33
CA GLN A 113 -5.83 -8.28 8.51
C GLN A 113 -6.10 -8.49 10.00
N LEU A 114 -7.01 -7.71 10.56
CA LEU A 114 -7.49 -7.94 11.92
C LEU A 114 -8.34 -9.21 11.95
N GLN A 115 -8.14 -10.01 13.01
CA GLN A 115 -8.96 -11.17 13.31
C GLN A 115 -10.01 -10.76 14.35
N TYR A 116 -11.27 -10.88 13.97
CA TYR A 116 -12.46 -10.71 14.81
C TYR A 116 -13.53 -11.70 14.33
#